data_AF-A0A0C9U725-F1
#
_entry.id   AF-A0A0C9U725-F1
#
_cell.length_a   1.000
_cell.length_b   1.000
_cell.length_c   1.000
_cell.angle_alpha   90.00
_cell.angle_beta   90.00
_cell.angle_gamma   90.00
#
_symmetry.space_group_name_H-M   'P 1'
#
loop_
_entity.id
_entity.type
_entity.pdbx_description
1 polymer ?
#
loop_
_entity_poly.entity_id
_entity_poly.type
_entity_poly.pdbx_seq_one_letter_code
_entity_poly.pdbx_strand_id
1 'polypeptide(L)'
;MLEVEDGSSRHFCAISASHAGPFHACLDCDSHSLHCTPCIVDFHSCSLLHRLKTWNGTYFEDGSLANAGLVLNLGHNMSTCREGGGKVHTHLVTVIDVNGLHNVRMSWCRCYGFGSLASEMFRLQWLPATLIRPGTAFTFRVMKLFQMLSHVARTSAWEFCMALLRITDNVQPDLLPVSEGYFSYF
;
A
#
# COMPACT_ATOMS: atom_id res chain seq x y z
N MET A 1 -9.00 -15.98 8.44
CA MET A 1 -9.08 -17.21 7.61
C MET A 1 -10.21 -16.95 6.63
N LEU A 2 -9.89 -16.50 5.42
CA LEU A 2 -10.91 -16.39 4.36
C LEU A 2 -11.21 -17.83 3.95
N GLU A 3 -12.41 -18.30 4.28
CA GLU A 3 -12.83 -19.66 3.99
C GLU A 3 -12.78 -19.90 2.48
N VAL A 4 -12.19 -21.02 2.09
CA VAL A 4 -12.24 -21.52 0.72
C VAL A 4 -13.66 -22.02 0.52
N GLU A 5 -14.56 -21.14 0.09
CA GLU A 5 -15.91 -21.55 -0.28
C GLU A 5 -15.89 -22.29 -1.63
N ASP A 6 -16.68 -23.37 -1.62
CA ASP A 6 -16.97 -24.33 -2.68
C ASP A 6 -17.12 -23.71 -4.09
N GLY A 7 -16.81 -24.50 -5.12
CA GLY A 7 -16.63 -24.13 -6.53
C GLY A 7 -17.88 -23.63 -7.28
N SER A 8 -18.86 -23.05 -6.57
CA SER A 8 -20.10 -22.49 -7.08
C SER A 8 -20.49 -21.16 -6.40
N SER A 9 -19.65 -20.59 -5.52
CA SER A 9 -19.91 -19.28 -4.91
C SER A 9 -19.81 -18.18 -5.98
N ARG A 10 -20.98 -17.71 -6.45
CA ARG A 10 -21.03 -16.51 -7.30
C ARG A 10 -20.64 -15.32 -6.44
N HIS A 11 -19.44 -14.80 -6.65
CA HIS A 11 -19.01 -13.54 -6.05
C HIS A 11 -19.72 -12.37 -6.71
N PHE A 12 -20.17 -11.41 -5.91
CA PHE A 12 -20.79 -10.17 -6.38
C PHE A 12 -20.13 -8.97 -5.73
N CYS A 13 -20.14 -7.83 -6.41
CA CYS A 13 -19.72 -6.58 -5.80
C CYS A 13 -20.81 -6.08 -4.84
N ALA A 14 -20.40 -5.66 -3.64
CA ALA A 14 -21.30 -5.10 -2.63
C ALA A 14 -22.00 -3.80 -3.05
N ILE A 15 -21.47 -3.10 -4.06
CA ILE A 15 -22.10 -1.88 -4.61
C ILE A 15 -23.19 -2.23 -5.63
N SER A 16 -22.95 -3.23 -6.49
CA SER A 16 -23.92 -3.67 -7.49
C SER A 16 -23.65 -5.09 -7.95
N ALA A 17 -24.70 -5.92 -8.01
CA ALA A 17 -24.64 -7.27 -8.56
C ALA A 17 -24.37 -7.29 -10.08
N SER A 18 -24.52 -6.15 -10.79
CA SER A 18 -24.20 -6.04 -12.22
C SER A 18 -22.71 -5.85 -12.49
N HIS A 19 -21.90 -5.53 -11.48
CA HIS A 19 -20.47 -5.36 -11.66
C HIS A 19 -19.78 -6.72 -11.84
N ALA A 20 -18.94 -6.79 -12.86
CA ALA A 20 -18.12 -7.96 -13.15
C ALA A 20 -16.74 -7.88 -12.49
N GLY A 21 -16.08 -9.04 -12.40
CA GLY A 21 -14.78 -9.18 -11.76
C GLY A 21 -13.60 -8.62 -12.57
N PRO A 22 -12.37 -8.73 -12.01
CA PRO A 22 -12.02 -9.47 -10.79
C PRO A 22 -12.59 -8.84 -9.51
N PHE A 23 -12.81 -9.67 -8.49
CA PHE A 23 -13.30 -9.24 -7.18
C PHE A 23 -12.18 -9.21 -6.14
N HIS A 24 -12.24 -8.25 -5.24
CA HIS A 24 -11.24 -8.00 -4.22
C HIS A 24 -11.87 -7.96 -2.84
N ALA A 25 -11.16 -8.50 -1.86
CA ALA A 25 -11.49 -8.40 -0.44
C ALA A 25 -10.44 -7.52 0.24
N CYS A 26 -10.88 -6.56 1.05
CA CYS A 26 -10.00 -5.81 1.93
C CYS A 26 -9.87 -6.53 3.28
N LEU A 27 -8.65 -6.67 3.79
CA LEU A 27 -8.37 -7.34 5.06
C LEU A 27 -8.37 -6.40 6.27
N ASP A 28 -8.31 -5.10 6.02
CA ASP A 28 -8.17 -4.07 7.07
C ASP A 28 -9.45 -3.23 7.24
N CYS A 29 -10.42 -3.33 6.33
CA CYS A 29 -11.75 -2.75 6.53
C CYS A 29 -12.60 -3.67 7.42
N ASP A 30 -13.41 -3.07 8.28
CA ASP A 30 -14.40 -3.81 9.09
C ASP A 30 -15.47 -4.49 8.22
N SER A 31 -15.66 -4.01 6.98
CA SER A 31 -16.52 -4.66 5.99
C SER A 31 -15.79 -5.80 5.29
N HIS A 32 -16.19 -7.04 5.55
CA HIS A 32 -15.70 -8.24 4.83
C HIS A 32 -16.37 -8.43 3.45
N SER A 33 -16.74 -7.32 2.80
CA SER A 33 -17.44 -7.32 1.52
C SER A 33 -16.50 -7.43 0.32
N LEU A 34 -16.99 -8.04 -0.77
CA LEU A 34 -16.26 -8.10 -2.03
C LEU A 34 -16.59 -6.90 -2.91
N HIS A 35 -15.57 -6.35 -3.57
CA HIS A 35 -15.72 -5.22 -4.49
C HIS A 35 -15.04 -5.53 -5.83
N CYS A 36 -15.63 -5.08 -6.93
CA CYS A 36 -14.92 -5.07 -8.22
C CYS A 36 -13.78 -4.04 -8.19
N THR A 37 -12.88 -4.11 -9.17
CA THR A 37 -11.70 -3.23 -9.25
C THR A 37 -12.03 -1.72 -9.17
N PRO A 38 -13.01 -1.18 -9.90
CA PRO A 38 -13.35 0.24 -9.77
C PRO A 38 -13.83 0.60 -8.36
N CYS A 39 -14.75 -0.19 -7.79
CA CYS A 39 -15.30 0.10 -6.48
C CYS A 39 -14.27 -0.01 -5.35
N ILE A 40 -13.35 -0.98 -5.40
CA ILE A 40 -12.32 -1.11 -4.36
C ILE A 40 -11.34 0.07 -4.41
N VAL A 41 -10.97 0.53 -5.62
CA VAL A 41 -10.09 1.69 -5.82
C VAL A 41 -10.75 2.96 -5.31
N ASP A 42 -12.01 3.20 -5.66
CA ASP A 42 -12.75 4.39 -5.22
C ASP A 42 -12.90 4.42 -3.69
N PHE A 43 -13.28 3.28 -3.10
CA PHE A 43 -13.49 3.15 -1.65
C PHE A 43 -12.20 3.37 -0.84
N HIS A 44 -11.03 3.03 -1.40
CA HIS A 44 -9.73 3.12 -0.73
C HIS A 44 -8.90 4.35 -1.14
N SER A 45 -9.50 5.33 -1.82
CA SER A 45 -8.83 6.56 -2.22
C SER A 45 -8.17 7.34 -1.06
N CYS A 46 -8.70 7.20 0.16
CA CYS A 46 -8.13 7.78 1.39
C CYS A 46 -7.43 6.75 2.30
N SER A 47 -7.43 5.46 1.94
CA SER A 47 -6.92 4.35 2.76
C SER A 47 -5.96 3.48 1.95
N LEU A 48 -4.87 4.11 1.49
CA LEU A 48 -3.92 3.55 0.51
C LEU A 48 -3.10 2.37 1.03
N LEU A 49 -3.03 2.21 2.36
CA LEU A 49 -2.20 1.23 3.06
C LEU A 49 -3.04 0.08 3.62
N HIS A 50 -4.18 -0.22 2.99
CA HIS A 50 -4.97 -1.40 3.31
C HIS A 50 -4.52 -2.59 2.46
N ARG A 51 -4.46 -3.77 3.08
CA ARG A 51 -4.10 -5.03 2.45
C ARG A 51 -5.29 -5.60 1.69
N LEU A 52 -5.02 -6.06 0.47
CA LEU A 52 -6.03 -6.66 -0.40
C LEU A 52 -5.73 -8.13 -0.68
N LYS A 53 -6.79 -8.90 -0.86
CA LYS A 53 -6.76 -10.18 -1.56
C LYS A 53 -7.57 -10.06 -2.85
N THR A 54 -7.11 -10.71 -3.91
CA THR A 54 -7.78 -10.70 -5.22
C THR A 54 -8.22 -12.12 -5.59
N TRP A 55 -9.46 -12.25 -6.06
CA TRP A 55 -9.96 -13.51 -6.57
C TRP A 55 -9.41 -13.76 -7.98
N ASN A 56 -8.65 -14.84 -8.15
CA ASN A 56 -8.07 -15.22 -9.44
C ASN A 56 -8.93 -16.21 -10.25
N GLY A 57 -10.13 -16.55 -9.76
CA GLY A 57 -11.01 -17.58 -10.34
C GLY A 57 -11.02 -18.88 -9.55
N THR A 58 -9.99 -19.15 -8.74
CA THR A 58 -9.87 -20.40 -7.97
C THR A 58 -9.62 -20.17 -6.48
N TYR A 59 -8.83 -19.16 -6.12
CA TYR A 59 -8.59 -18.78 -4.73
C TYR A 59 -8.30 -17.28 -4.62
N PHE A 60 -8.26 -16.81 -3.38
CA PHE A 60 -7.82 -15.45 -3.04
C PHE A 60 -6.31 -15.39 -2.93
N GLU A 61 -5.66 -14.76 -3.89
CA GLU A 61 -4.22 -14.49 -3.88
C GLU A 61 -3.90 -13.12 -3.28
N ASP A 62 -2.65 -12.92 -2.90
CA ASP A 62 -2.16 -11.62 -2.43
C ASP A 62 -2.32 -10.55 -3.51
N GLY A 63 -2.91 -9.42 -3.11
CA GLY A 63 -3.09 -8.26 -3.94
C GLY A 63 -2.59 -7.00 -3.26
N SER A 64 -2.53 -5.92 -4.03
CA SER A 64 -2.31 -4.59 -3.48
C SER A 64 -3.22 -3.60 -4.17
N LEU A 65 -3.51 -2.49 -3.51
CA LEU A 65 -4.25 -1.39 -4.12
C LEU A 65 -3.53 -0.85 -5.36
N ALA A 66 -2.20 -0.85 -5.36
CA ALA A 66 -1.43 -0.51 -6.56
C ALA A 66 -1.62 -1.52 -7.70
N ASN A 67 -1.72 -2.83 -7.44
CA ASN A 67 -2.03 -3.81 -8.48
C ASN A 67 -3.46 -3.65 -9.01
N ALA A 68 -4.41 -3.30 -8.14
CA ALA A 68 -5.79 -2.96 -8.53
C ALA A 68 -5.89 -1.62 -9.31
N GLY A 69 -4.80 -0.85 -9.40
CA GLY A 69 -4.75 0.37 -10.19
C GLY A 69 -4.92 1.67 -9.40
N LEU A 70 -4.98 1.61 -8.06
CA LEU A 70 -4.98 2.82 -7.23
C LEU A 70 -3.66 3.58 -7.39
N VAL A 71 -3.77 4.89 -7.59
CA VAL A 71 -2.64 5.80 -7.74
C VAL A 71 -2.81 6.98 -6.80
N LEU A 72 -1.80 7.22 -5.96
CA LEU A 72 -1.72 8.43 -5.16
C LEU A 72 -1.22 9.58 -6.02
N ASN A 73 -2.10 10.53 -6.31
CA ASN A 73 -1.76 11.73 -7.06
C ASN A 73 -1.25 12.81 -6.10
N LEU A 74 0.00 13.25 -6.28
CA LEU A 74 0.62 14.32 -5.48
C LEU A 74 0.50 15.65 -6.23
N GLY A 75 0.04 16.68 -5.55
CA GLY A 75 -0.22 18.00 -6.14
C GLY A 75 -1.68 18.17 -6.56
N HIS A 76 -1.93 18.69 -7.77
CA HIS A 76 -3.29 18.89 -8.27
C HIS A 76 -3.81 17.65 -9.02
N ASN A 77 -5.08 17.64 -9.42
CA ASN A 77 -5.64 16.53 -10.18
C ASN A 77 -4.92 16.37 -11.54
N MET A 78 -4.34 15.18 -11.77
CA MET A 78 -3.57 14.86 -12.98
C MET A 78 -4.43 14.88 -14.25
N SER A 79 -5.70 14.49 -14.17
CA SER A 79 -6.63 14.50 -15.31
C SER A 79 -6.93 15.92 -15.83
N THR A 80 -6.70 16.94 -15.00
CA THR A 80 -6.96 18.36 -15.32
C THR A 80 -5.67 19.16 -15.51
N CYS A 81 -4.51 18.50 -15.57
CA CYS A 81 -3.22 19.16 -15.77
C CYS A 81 -3.13 19.83 -17.15
N ARG A 82 -3.21 21.16 -17.21
CA ARG A 82 -3.11 21.93 -18.46
C ARG A 82 -1.70 22.49 -18.74
N GLU A 83 -0.95 22.78 -17.68
CA GLU A 83 0.36 23.48 -17.75
C GLU A 83 1.55 22.55 -17.99
N GLY A 84 1.41 21.25 -17.69
CA GLY A 84 2.47 20.28 -17.96
C GLY A 84 2.29 19.75 -19.37
N GLY A 85 3.22 20.02 -20.29
CA GLY A 85 3.27 19.41 -21.63
C GLY A 85 3.43 17.87 -21.60
N GLY A 86 2.44 17.16 -21.08
CA GLY A 86 2.28 15.71 -21.09
C GLY A 86 3.13 14.89 -20.11
N LYS A 87 4.07 15.48 -19.34
CA LYS A 87 5.00 14.69 -18.51
C LYS A 87 4.47 14.46 -17.09
N VAL A 88 3.58 13.46 -16.97
CA VAL A 88 3.25 12.86 -15.68
C VAL A 88 4.37 11.89 -15.30
N HIS A 89 4.89 12.03 -14.09
CA HIS A 89 5.85 11.09 -13.51
C HIS A 89 5.10 10.07 -12.67
N THR A 90 5.54 8.82 -12.74
CA THR A 90 5.02 7.72 -11.92
C THR A 90 6.17 7.00 -11.25
N HIS A 91 6.00 6.65 -9.98
CA HIS A 91 7.00 5.91 -9.23
C HIS A 91 6.31 4.94 -8.27
N LEU A 92 6.80 3.70 -8.23
CA LEU A 92 6.32 2.69 -7.29
C LEU A 92 7.19 2.75 -6.04
N VAL A 93 6.56 2.84 -4.88
CA VAL A 93 7.22 2.95 -3.59
C VAL A 93 6.72 1.84 -2.67
N THR A 94 7.64 1.19 -1.97
CA THR A 94 7.28 0.32 -0.84
C THR A 94 7.08 1.20 0.40
N VAL A 95 5.88 1.16 1.00
CA VAL A 95 5.57 1.90 2.21
C VAL A 95 5.38 0.90 3.34
N ILE A 96 6.16 1.07 4.41
CA ILE A 96 6.11 0.23 5.59
C ILE A 96 5.21 0.91 6.62
N ASP A 97 4.13 0.23 7.01
CA ASP A 97 3.18 0.67 8.03
C ASP A 97 3.00 -0.41 9.10
N VAL A 98 2.28 -0.09 10.18
CA VAL A 98 2.06 -1.01 11.31
C VAL A 98 1.33 -2.30 10.93
N ASN A 99 0.60 -2.32 9.81
CA ASN A 99 -0.11 -3.48 9.28
C ASN A 99 0.65 -4.20 8.15
N GLY A 100 1.91 -3.83 7.87
CA GLY A 100 2.77 -4.53 6.91
C GLY A 100 3.36 -3.63 5.83
N LEU A 101 3.85 -4.27 4.77
CA LEU A 101 4.48 -3.63 3.61
C LEU A 101 3.46 -3.43 2.50
N HIS A 102 3.46 -2.24 1.91
CA HIS A 102 2.50 -1.84 0.89
C HIS A 102 3.19 -1.33 -0.35
N ASN A 103 2.79 -1.82 -1.52
CA ASN A 103 3.15 -1.20 -2.78
C ASN A 103 2.20 -0.04 -3.06
N VAL A 104 2.74 1.18 -3.14
CA VAL A 104 1.98 2.40 -3.44
C VAL A 104 2.50 3.01 -4.73
N ARG A 105 1.62 3.12 -5.73
CA ARG A 105 1.94 3.84 -6.96
C ARG A 105 1.66 5.32 -6.76
N MET A 106 2.69 6.14 -6.84
CA MET A 106 2.58 7.59 -6.78
C MET A 106 2.64 8.17 -8.19
N SER A 107 1.89 9.23 -8.43
CA SER A 107 2.03 10.05 -9.63
C SER A 107 2.06 11.53 -9.30
N TRP A 108 2.81 12.30 -10.07
CA TRP A 108 2.90 13.74 -9.91
C TRP A 108 3.28 14.40 -11.23
N CYS A 109 3.03 15.70 -11.30
CA CYS A 109 3.58 16.58 -12.33
C CYS A 109 4.51 17.59 -11.66
N ARG A 110 5.36 18.25 -12.46
CA ARG A 110 6.23 19.34 -11.98
C ARG A 110 5.57 20.72 -12.07
N CYS A 111 4.24 20.77 -12.17
CA CYS A 111 3.50 22.03 -12.14
C CYS A 111 3.59 22.66 -10.74
N TYR A 112 3.41 23.99 -10.68
CA TYR A 112 3.24 24.76 -9.43
C TYR A 112 4.30 24.51 -8.33
N GLY A 113 5.58 24.42 -8.68
CA GLY A 113 6.65 24.40 -7.68
C GLY A 113 6.77 23.09 -6.89
N PHE A 114 6.40 21.94 -7.50
CA PHE A 114 6.73 20.63 -6.95
C PHE A 114 8.21 20.56 -6.57
N GLY A 115 8.50 20.41 -5.28
CA GLY A 115 9.86 20.44 -4.75
C GLY A 115 10.60 19.12 -5.01
N SER A 116 10.33 18.13 -4.15
CA SER A 116 10.89 16.79 -4.29
C SER A 116 9.86 15.75 -3.83
N LEU A 117 10.01 14.52 -4.33
CA LEU A 117 9.15 13.41 -3.90
C LEU A 117 9.27 13.17 -2.39
N ALA A 118 10.47 13.27 -1.83
CA ALA A 118 10.71 13.15 -0.40
C ALA A 118 9.93 14.20 0.41
N SER A 119 9.91 15.46 -0.05
CA SER A 119 9.13 16.53 0.62
C SER A 119 7.63 16.24 0.62
N GLU A 120 7.08 15.70 -0.47
CA GLU A 120 5.67 15.27 -0.51
C GLU A 120 5.39 14.11 0.44
N MET A 121 6.30 13.14 0.53
CA MET A 121 6.19 12.02 1.47
C MET A 121 6.14 12.52 2.91
N PHE A 122 6.95 13.51 3.27
CA PHE A 122 6.87 14.13 4.60
C PHE A 122 5.51 14.78 4.86
N ARG A 123 4.86 15.39 3.86
CA ARG A 123 3.50 15.94 4.02
C ARG A 123 2.46 14.84 4.28
N LEU A 124 2.68 13.64 3.76
CA LEU A 124 1.89 12.43 4.05
C LEU A 124 2.26 11.79 5.39
N GLN A 125 3.18 12.39 6.16
CA GLN A 125 3.78 11.82 7.37
C GLN A 125 4.51 10.49 7.09
N TRP A 126 5.15 10.39 5.93
CA TRP A 126 5.99 9.26 5.54
C TRP A 126 7.45 9.71 5.50
N LEU A 127 8.31 8.99 6.21
CA LEU A 127 9.75 9.18 6.24
C LEU A 127 10.38 8.35 5.11
N PRO A 128 10.86 8.96 4.02
CA PRO A 128 11.58 8.23 2.99
C PRO A 128 12.92 7.72 3.52
N ALA A 129 13.32 6.52 3.09
CA ALA A 129 14.64 5.98 3.37
C ALA A 129 15.74 6.80 2.66
N THR A 130 15.47 7.32 1.45
CA THR A 130 16.41 8.17 0.71
C THR A 130 15.72 9.42 0.16
N LEU A 131 16.45 10.54 0.08
CA LEU A 131 15.85 11.83 -0.32
C LEU A 131 15.82 12.05 -1.84
N ILE A 132 16.76 11.47 -2.58
CA ILE A 132 16.94 11.76 -4.02
C ILE A 132 15.98 10.91 -4.88
N ARG A 133 15.80 9.64 -4.54
CA ARG A 133 14.91 8.70 -5.23
C ARG A 133 14.38 7.66 -4.24
N PRO A 134 13.37 8.01 -3.43
CA PRO A 134 12.86 7.11 -2.41
C PRO A 134 12.23 5.87 -3.06
N GLY A 135 12.86 4.71 -2.90
CA GLY A 135 12.24 3.41 -3.21
C GLY A 135 11.37 2.89 -2.08
N THR A 136 11.68 3.33 -0.86
CA THR A 136 10.99 2.89 0.37
C THR A 136 10.73 4.07 1.29
N ALA A 137 9.62 4.02 2.01
CA ALA A 137 9.31 4.94 3.09
C ALA A 137 8.64 4.24 4.27
N PHE A 138 8.75 4.85 5.45
CA PHE A 138 8.14 4.41 6.68
C PHE A 138 7.07 5.41 7.09
N THR A 139 5.89 4.95 7.47
CA THR A 139 4.91 5.88 8.07
C THR A 139 5.41 6.36 9.44
N PHE A 140 5.03 7.56 9.85
CA PHE A 140 5.34 8.03 11.21
C PHE A 140 4.67 7.14 12.28
N ARG A 141 3.56 6.47 11.93
CA ARG A 141 2.89 5.49 12.79
C ARG A 141 3.80 4.31 13.09
N VAL A 142 4.44 3.70 12.08
CA VAL A 142 5.34 2.56 12.29
C VAL A 142 6.61 2.97 13.02
N MET A 143 7.15 4.17 12.73
CA MET A 143 8.32 4.70 13.44
C MET A 143 8.03 4.94 14.93
N LYS A 144 6.86 5.50 15.25
CA LYS A 144 6.43 5.69 16.64
C LYS A 144 6.24 4.35 17.36
N LEU A 145 5.66 3.36 16.69
CA LEU A 145 5.49 2.02 17.25
C LEU A 145 6.85 1.37 17.55
N PHE A 146 7.78 1.43 16.60
CA PHE A 146 9.14 0.93 16.80
C PHE A 146 9.82 1.60 17.99
N GLN A 147 9.82 2.94 18.05
CA GLN A 147 10.44 3.68 19.15
C GLN A 147 9.91 3.23 20.52
N MET A 148 8.60 3.01 20.64
CA MET A 148 7.99 2.54 21.88
C MET A 148 8.43 1.11 22.23
N LEU A 149 8.44 0.19 21.26
CA LEU A 149 8.83 -1.20 21.49
C LEU A 149 10.33 -1.34 21.78
N SER A 150 11.18 -0.60 21.09
CA SER A 150 12.61 -0.55 21.37
C SER A 150 12.90 0.01 22.76
N HIS A 151 12.16 1.01 23.21
CA HIS A 151 12.35 1.58 24.54
C HIS A 151 11.79 0.69 25.66
N VAL A 152 10.57 0.18 25.51
CA VAL A 152 9.85 -0.53 26.58
C VAL A 152 10.18 -2.03 26.59
N ALA A 153 10.15 -2.66 25.43
CA ALA A 153 10.34 -4.10 25.28
C ALA A 153 11.76 -4.49 24.84
N ARG A 154 12.64 -3.51 24.62
CA ARG A 154 14.03 -3.70 24.13
C ARG A 154 14.09 -4.45 22.79
N THR A 155 13.03 -4.35 21.99
CA THR A 155 12.95 -4.95 20.66
C THR A 155 13.99 -4.32 19.74
N SER A 156 14.83 -5.17 19.14
CA SER A 156 15.79 -4.74 18.14
C SER A 156 15.10 -4.37 16.82
N ALA A 157 15.75 -3.55 16.01
CA ALA A 157 15.31 -3.24 14.64
C ALA A 157 15.05 -4.50 13.82
N TRP A 158 15.93 -5.50 13.94
CA TRP A 158 15.81 -6.78 13.27
C TRP A 158 14.51 -7.51 13.64
N GLU A 159 14.25 -7.70 14.93
CA GLU A 159 13.05 -8.39 15.41
C GLU A 159 11.77 -7.67 14.97
N PHE A 160 11.77 -6.34 15.03
CA PHE A 160 10.63 -5.53 14.61
C PHE A 160 10.36 -5.65 13.10
N CYS A 161 11.39 -5.56 12.27
CA CYS A 161 11.26 -5.77 10.82
C CYS A 161 10.77 -7.18 10.51
N MET A 162 11.31 -8.22 11.16
CA MET A 162 10.85 -9.60 10.97
C MET A 162 9.39 -9.78 11.35
N ALA A 163 8.91 -9.11 12.40
CA ALA A 163 7.50 -9.10 12.75
C ALA A 163 6.63 -8.47 11.66
N LEU A 164 7.05 -7.32 11.10
CA LEU A 164 6.34 -6.66 10.00
C LEU A 164 6.30 -7.51 8.71
N LEU A 165 7.38 -8.21 8.39
CA LEU A 165 7.37 -9.15 7.25
C LEU A 165 6.36 -10.26 7.45
N ARG A 166 6.33 -10.86 8.65
CA ARG A 166 5.36 -11.92 8.98
C ARG A 166 3.92 -11.41 9.04
N ILE A 167 3.69 -10.15 9.41
CA ILE A 167 2.37 -9.51 9.33
C ILE A 167 1.93 -9.35 7.86
N THR A 168 2.87 -9.11 6.96
CA THR A 168 2.61 -8.97 5.52
C THR A 168 2.38 -10.33 4.87
N ASP A 169 3.32 -11.25 5.05
CA ASP A 169 3.27 -12.64 4.59
C ASP A 169 3.96 -13.54 5.63
N ASN A 170 3.16 -14.34 6.32
CA ASN A 170 3.66 -15.29 7.32
C ASN A 170 4.10 -16.63 6.72
N VAL A 171 3.81 -16.89 5.44
CA VAL A 171 4.15 -18.14 4.76
C VAL A 171 5.56 -18.05 4.18
N GLN A 172 5.88 -16.96 3.47
CA GLN A 172 7.19 -16.77 2.84
C GLN A 172 7.77 -15.36 3.09
N PRO A 173 7.99 -14.97 4.37
CA PRO A 173 8.46 -13.62 4.71
C PRO A 173 9.83 -13.27 4.09
N ASP A 174 10.67 -14.27 3.80
CA ASP A 174 12.03 -14.07 3.26
C ASP A 174 12.04 -13.64 1.78
N LEU A 175 10.90 -13.71 1.08
CA LEU A 175 10.76 -13.26 -0.31
C LEU A 175 10.43 -11.76 -0.40
N LEU A 176 10.13 -11.11 0.72
CA LEU A 176 9.81 -9.68 0.77
C LEU A 176 11.09 -8.84 0.73
N PRO A 177 11.03 -7.63 0.13
CA PRO A 177 12.21 -6.81 -0.07
C PRO A 177 12.69 -6.20 1.25
N VAL A 178 13.56 -6.91 1.97
CA VAL A 178 14.36 -6.36 3.08
C VAL A 178 15.84 -6.51 2.79
N SER A 179 16.42 -5.51 2.12
CA SER A 179 17.88 -5.37 2.00
C SER A 179 18.51 -5.05 3.36
N GLU A 180 19.76 -5.45 3.59
CA GLU A 180 20.55 -5.09 4.78
C GLU A 180 20.54 -3.57 5.10
N GLY A 181 20.26 -2.72 4.11
CA GLY A 181 20.13 -1.27 4.30
C GLY A 181 18.91 -0.79 5.09
N TYR A 182 17.92 -1.62 5.41
CA TYR A 182 16.76 -1.18 6.21
C TYR A 182 17.10 -0.97 7.69
N PHE A 183 18.12 -1.69 8.19
CA PHE A 183 18.53 -1.63 9.60
C PHE A 183 19.26 -0.33 9.95
N SER A 184 19.78 0.41 8.98
CA SER A 184 20.46 1.68 9.24
C SER A 184 19.51 2.84 9.52
N TYR A 185 18.20 2.66 9.31
CA TYR A 185 17.17 3.66 9.58
C TYR A 185 16.48 3.49 10.93
N PHE A 186 16.87 2.47 11.70
CA PHE A 186 16.32 2.11 13.00
C PHE A 186 17.38 2.12 14.10
#